data_AF-A0A097AU47-F1
#
_entry.id   AF-A0A097AU47-F1
#
_cell.length_a   1.000
_cell.length_b   1.000
_cell.length_c   1.000
_cell.angle_alpha   90.00
_cell.angle_beta   90.00
_cell.angle_gamma   90.00
#
_symmetry.space_group_name_H-M   'P 1'
#
loop_
_entity.id
_entity.type
_entity.pdbx_description
1 polymer ?
#
loop_
_entity_poly.entity_id
_entity_poly.type
_entity_poly.pdbx_seq_one_letter_code
_entity_poly.pdbx_strand_id
1 'polypeptide(L)'
;MISKKWIISIISMLLILVLTGCSNPNKQEDVVGGISDKEALKVAREKVGITEVKSKELKALEVDLNKFFGDPKLADKSPCPVYWIIKGVDKEGKSLTVYVNYKNSSIYYVKNE
;
A
#
# COMPACT_ATOMS: atom_id res chain seq x y z
N MET A 1 -42.22 26.62 -32.90
CA MET A 1 -42.20 25.52 -31.90
C MET A 1 -41.39 24.37 -32.46
N ILE A 2 -40.12 24.26 -32.07
CA ILE A 2 -39.20 23.22 -32.54
C ILE A 2 -39.36 21.99 -31.64
N SER A 3 -39.66 20.87 -32.27
CA SER A 3 -40.07 19.60 -31.67
C SER A 3 -38.88 18.87 -31.03
N LYS A 4 -39.06 18.51 -29.76
CA LYS A 4 -38.08 18.01 -28.79
C LYS A 4 -37.57 16.57 -29.04
N LYS A 5 -37.29 16.15 -30.28
CA LYS A 5 -36.95 14.74 -30.58
C LYS A 5 -35.50 14.43 -30.96
N TRP A 6 -34.60 15.41 -31.02
CA TRP A 6 -33.24 15.21 -31.55
C TRP A 6 -32.09 15.23 -30.52
N ILE A 7 -32.38 15.43 -29.22
CA ILE A 7 -31.32 15.61 -28.21
C ILE A 7 -30.80 14.28 -27.62
N ILE A 8 -31.55 13.18 -27.77
CA ILE A 8 -31.20 11.91 -27.11
C ILE A 8 -30.07 11.15 -27.83
N SER A 9 -29.75 11.48 -29.09
CA SER A 9 -28.76 10.71 -29.86
C SER A 9 -27.30 11.13 -29.65
N ILE A 10 -27.04 12.29 -29.03
CA ILE A 10 -25.66 12.83 -28.88
C ILE A 10 -25.00 12.37 -27.57
N ILE A 11 -25.79 12.01 -26.56
CA ILE A 11 -25.28 11.61 -25.23
C ILE A 11 -24.69 10.18 -25.26
N SER A 12 -25.10 9.34 -26.20
CA SER A 12 -24.65 7.93 -26.26
C SER A 12 -23.25 7.74 -26.86
N MET A 13 -22.70 8.74 -27.55
CA MET A 13 -21.40 8.59 -28.25
C MET A 13 -20.21 9.17 -27.46
N LEU A 14 -20.45 9.86 -26.34
CA LEU A 14 -19.39 10.45 -25.51
C LEU A 14 -18.88 9.55 -24.39
N LEU A 15 -19.43 8.32 -24.24
CA LEU A 15 -19.15 7.47 -23.07
C LEU A 15 -18.06 6.40 -23.30
N ILE A 16 -17.39 6.35 -24.45
CA ILE A 16 -16.44 5.27 -24.79
C ILE A 16 -14.96 5.74 -24.70
N LEU A 17 -14.70 7.00 -24.33
CA LEU A 17 -13.36 7.59 -24.34
C LEU A 17 -12.59 7.56 -23.01
N VAL A 18 -12.99 6.74 -22.02
CA VAL A 18 -12.28 6.67 -20.71
C VAL A 18 -11.70 5.27 -20.39
N LEU A 19 -11.70 4.33 -21.34
CA LEU A 19 -11.11 2.99 -21.12
C LEU A 19 -9.65 2.86 -21.55
N THR A 20 -8.97 3.91 -21.99
CA THR A 20 -7.50 3.94 -22.09
C THR A 20 -6.88 4.53 -20.83
N GLY A 21 -7.20 3.92 -19.69
CA GLY A 21 -6.46 4.08 -18.45
C GLY A 21 -5.27 3.12 -18.46
N CYS A 22 -4.08 3.67 -18.72
CA CYS A 22 -2.80 2.99 -18.59
C CYS A 22 -2.63 2.30 -17.22
N SER A 23 -1.78 1.28 -17.27
CA SER A 23 -1.03 0.64 -16.18
C SER A 23 -1.77 -0.47 -15.45
N ASN A 24 -1.37 -1.70 -15.80
CA ASN A 24 -1.44 -2.88 -14.94
C ASN A 24 -1.36 -2.49 -13.44
N PRO A 25 -2.41 -2.69 -12.64
CA PRO A 25 -2.26 -2.59 -11.20
C PRO A 25 -1.53 -3.86 -10.75
N ASN A 26 -0.24 -3.70 -10.45
CA ASN A 26 0.56 -4.66 -9.69
C ASN A 26 0.75 -6.04 -10.33
N LYS A 27 1.55 -6.12 -11.39
CA LYS A 27 2.52 -7.23 -11.41
C LYS A 27 3.65 -6.80 -10.49
N GLN A 28 3.45 -7.06 -9.21
CA GLN A 28 4.53 -7.07 -8.24
C GLN A 28 5.42 -8.22 -8.70
N GLU A 29 6.53 -7.88 -9.36
CA GLU A 29 7.53 -8.87 -9.74
C GLU A 29 7.86 -9.67 -8.48
N ASP A 30 7.84 -11.00 -8.58
CA ASP A 30 8.33 -11.87 -7.51
C ASP A 30 9.83 -11.57 -7.35
N VAL A 31 10.12 -10.59 -6.51
CA VAL A 31 11.48 -10.16 -6.23
C VAL A 31 12.11 -11.29 -5.42
N VAL A 32 13.06 -12.00 -6.03
CA VAL A 32 13.63 -13.24 -5.51
C VAL A 32 14.32 -12.97 -4.15
N GLY A 33 13.81 -13.60 -3.10
CA GLY A 33 14.50 -13.72 -1.80
C GLY A 33 14.08 -12.76 -0.69
N GLY A 34 12.87 -12.19 -0.70
CA GLY A 34 12.29 -11.52 0.46
C GLY A 34 10.86 -11.98 0.73
N ILE A 35 10.28 -11.51 1.83
CA ILE A 35 8.94 -11.91 2.25
C ILE A 35 7.88 -11.37 1.29
N SER A 36 6.84 -12.16 1.09
CA SER A 36 5.68 -11.81 0.27
C SER A 36 4.78 -10.76 0.92
N ASP A 37 3.93 -10.18 0.09
CA ASP A 37 2.88 -9.27 0.49
C ASP A 37 1.89 -9.90 1.50
N LYS A 38 1.63 -11.21 1.36
CA LYS A 38 0.78 -12.01 2.26
C LYS A 38 1.43 -12.22 3.62
N GLU A 39 2.73 -12.50 3.65
CA GLU A 39 3.48 -12.64 4.91
C GLU A 39 3.56 -11.32 5.66
N ALA A 40 3.82 -10.20 4.96
CA ALA A 40 3.78 -8.88 5.56
C ALA A 40 2.39 -8.54 6.12
N LEU A 41 1.32 -8.88 5.39
CA LEU A 41 -0.05 -8.70 5.86
C LEU A 41 -0.37 -9.56 7.08
N LYS A 42 0.15 -10.80 7.13
CA LYS A 42 0.02 -11.66 8.31
C LYS A 42 0.64 -11.00 9.53
N VAL A 43 1.84 -10.43 9.41
CA VAL A 43 2.48 -9.66 10.50
C VAL A 43 1.60 -8.49 10.93
N ALA A 44 1.11 -7.68 9.99
CA ALA A 44 0.27 -6.52 10.31
C ALA A 44 -1.04 -6.90 11.02
N ARG A 45 -1.65 -8.03 10.66
CA ARG A 45 -2.87 -8.53 11.31
C ARG A 45 -2.59 -9.15 12.67
N GLU A 46 -1.60 -10.04 12.76
CA GLU A 46 -1.37 -10.85 13.98
C GLU A 46 -0.60 -10.08 15.06
N LYS A 47 0.33 -9.20 14.67
CA LYS A 47 1.17 -8.46 15.62
C LYS A 47 0.62 -7.09 15.96
N VAL A 48 0.02 -6.41 14.98
CA VAL A 48 -0.44 -5.02 15.14
C VAL A 48 -1.97 -4.94 15.26
N GLY A 49 -2.70 -5.91 14.72
CA GLY A 49 -4.16 -5.92 14.80
C GLY A 49 -4.86 -5.07 13.76
N ILE A 50 -4.27 -4.88 12.57
CA ILE A 50 -4.97 -4.28 11.43
C ILE A 50 -6.20 -5.12 11.09
N THR A 51 -7.36 -4.48 11.05
CA THR A 51 -8.65 -5.08 10.66
C THR A 51 -9.03 -4.71 9.22
N GLU A 52 -8.72 -3.48 8.81
CA GLU A 52 -8.99 -2.97 7.46
C GLU A 52 -7.71 -2.49 6.78
N VAL A 53 -7.46 -2.89 5.53
CA VAL A 53 -6.29 -2.48 4.75
C VAL A 53 -6.71 -1.42 3.73
N LYS A 54 -6.15 -0.23 3.84
CA LYS A 54 -6.36 0.89 2.89
C LYS A 54 -5.40 0.83 1.72
N SER A 55 -4.14 0.50 1.98
CA SER A 55 -3.13 0.34 0.92
C SER A 55 -1.99 -0.58 1.35
N LYS A 56 -1.29 -1.11 0.35
CA LYS A 56 -0.10 -1.93 0.52
C LYS A 56 0.87 -1.65 -0.62
N GLU A 57 2.11 -1.35 -0.28
CA GLU A 57 3.17 -1.09 -1.25
C GLU A 57 4.52 -1.57 -0.74
N LEU A 58 5.42 -1.91 -1.66
CA LEU A 58 6.82 -2.25 -1.37
C LEU A 58 7.68 -1.06 -1.77
N LYS A 59 8.43 -0.49 -0.83
CA LYS A 59 9.27 0.69 -1.09
C LYS A 59 10.60 0.60 -0.38
N ALA A 60 11.64 1.10 -1.04
CA ALA A 60 12.87 1.50 -0.37
C ALA A 60 12.62 2.81 0.39
N LEU A 61 12.94 2.84 1.68
CA LEU A 61 12.87 4.02 2.51
C LEU A 61 14.18 4.81 2.35
N GLU A 62 14.12 5.90 1.60
CA GLU A 62 15.25 6.84 1.41
C GLU A 62 15.36 7.83 2.58
N VAL A 63 15.36 7.32 3.81
CA VAL A 63 15.43 8.12 5.02
C VAL A 63 16.37 7.50 6.03
N ASP A 64 16.86 8.30 6.97
CA ASP A 64 17.55 7.77 8.15
C ASP A 64 16.55 6.93 8.96
N LEU A 65 16.70 5.61 8.87
CA LEU A 65 15.77 4.67 9.51
C LEU A 65 15.81 4.76 11.03
N ASN A 66 16.98 5.05 11.62
CA ASN A 66 17.11 5.21 13.06
C ASN A 66 16.29 6.43 13.53
N LYS A 67 16.36 7.53 12.79
CA LYS A 67 15.54 8.72 13.06
C LYS A 67 14.06 8.49 12.74
N PHE A 68 13.77 7.80 11.64
CA PHE A 68 12.40 7.60 11.17
C PHE A 68 11.59 6.71 12.11
N PHE A 69 12.20 5.65 12.63
CA PHE A 69 11.57 4.71 13.55
C PHE A 69 11.91 4.95 15.03
N GLY A 70 12.87 5.83 15.33
CA GLY A 70 13.33 6.10 16.69
C GLY A 70 14.10 4.93 17.34
N ASP A 71 14.61 3.96 16.58
CA ASP A 71 15.42 2.85 17.09
C ASP A 71 16.89 3.05 16.68
N PRO A 72 17.80 3.37 17.62
CA PRO A 72 19.20 3.65 17.31
C PRO A 72 20.00 2.43 16.85
N LYS A 73 19.45 1.21 16.96
CA LYS A 73 20.11 -0.05 16.55
C LYS A 73 19.51 -0.62 15.26
N LEU A 74 18.76 0.17 14.51
CA LEU A 74 18.01 -0.32 13.36
C LEU A 74 18.92 -0.54 12.15
N ALA A 75 19.92 0.32 11.96
CA ALA A 75 20.97 0.11 10.96
C ALA A 75 21.71 -1.23 11.15
N ASP A 76 21.89 -1.68 12.40
CA ASP A 76 22.57 -2.95 12.71
C ASP A 76 21.65 -4.17 12.52
N LYS A 77 20.33 -3.98 12.66
CA LYS A 77 19.33 -5.06 12.59
C LYS A 77 18.72 -5.22 11.21
N SER A 78 18.65 -4.15 10.41
CA SER A 78 17.91 -4.08 9.16
C SER A 78 18.88 -4.02 7.97
N PRO A 79 19.19 -5.17 7.34
CA PRO A 79 20.16 -5.24 6.25
C PRO A 79 19.69 -4.59 4.95
N CYS A 80 18.43 -4.12 4.90
CA CYS A 80 17.79 -3.63 3.70
C CYS A 80 16.78 -2.53 4.04
N PRO A 81 16.88 -1.34 3.45
CA PRO A 81 15.92 -0.26 3.67
C PRO A 81 14.59 -0.48 2.93
N VAL A 82 14.32 -1.69 2.42
CA VAL A 82 13.09 -2.01 1.70
C VAL A 82 12.05 -2.58 2.67
N TYR A 83 10.85 -2.01 2.65
CA TYR A 83 9.74 -2.37 3.53
C TYR A 83 8.45 -2.53 2.76
N TRP A 84 7.66 -3.51 3.20
CA TRP A 84 6.22 -3.52 2.96
C TRP A 84 5.57 -2.48 3.86
N ILE A 85 4.92 -1.50 3.24
CA ILE A 85 4.18 -0.43 3.89
C ILE A 85 2.70 -0.76 3.78
N ILE A 86 2.07 -1.05 4.91
CA ILE A 86 0.66 -1.42 5.00
C ILE A 86 -0.06 -0.32 5.77
N LYS A 87 -0.92 0.42 5.09
CA LYS A 87 -1.80 1.41 5.72
C LYS A 87 -3.14 0.80 6.02
N GLY A 88 -3.68 1.06 7.18
CA GLY A 88 -4.96 0.48 7.57
C GLY A 88 -5.56 1.09 8.82
N VAL A 89 -6.55 0.38 9.33
CA VAL A 89 -7.26 0.72 10.56
C VAL A 89 -7.16 -0.47 11.52
N ASP A 90 -6.96 -0.19 12.80
CA ASP A 90 -6.99 -1.23 13.84
C ASP A 90 -8.42 -1.52 14.34
N LYS A 91 -8.53 -2.45 15.29
CA LYS A 91 -9.80 -2.78 15.95
C LYS A 91 -10.43 -1.62 16.74
N GLU A 92 -9.67 -0.59 17.09
CA GLU A 92 -10.15 0.59 17.80
C GLU A 92 -10.59 1.71 16.84
N GLY A 93 -10.49 1.49 15.53
CA GLY A 93 -10.82 2.50 14.52
C GLY A 93 -9.69 3.51 14.27
N LYS A 94 -8.49 3.29 14.81
CA LYS A 94 -7.34 4.21 14.64
C LYS A 94 -6.61 3.91 13.33
N SER A 95 -6.25 4.96 12.61
CA SER A 95 -5.44 4.83 11.39
C SER A 95 -3.97 4.66 11.75
N LEU A 96 -3.32 3.68 11.13
CA LEU A 96 -1.91 3.39 11.36
C LEU A 96 -1.25 2.84 10.10
N THR A 97 0.07 3.01 10.05
CA THR A 97 0.95 2.43 9.04
C THR A 97 1.88 1.42 9.68
N VAL A 98 1.90 0.20 9.14
CA VAL A 98 2.84 -0.86 9.52
C VAL A 98 3.92 -0.96 8.46
N TYR A 99 5.17 -0.92 8.88
CA TYR A 99 6.35 -1.14 8.05
C TYR A 99 6.90 -2.52 8.41
N VAL A 100 6.93 -3.46 7.47
CA VAL A 100 7.50 -4.80 7.67
C VAL A 100 8.72 -4.93 6.78
N ASN A 101 9.88 -5.30 7.35
CA ASN A 101 11.10 -5.39 6.58
C ASN A 101 10.99 -6.49 5.51
N TYR A 102 11.41 -6.16 4.28
CA TYR A 102 11.32 -7.08 3.15
C TYR A 102 12.16 -8.36 3.32
N LYS A 103 13.26 -8.33 4.09
CA LYS A 103 14.10 -9.52 4.32
C LYS A 103 13.76 -10.28 5.60
N ASN A 104 13.20 -9.62 6.61
CA ASN A 104 12.93 -10.25 7.91
C ASN A 104 11.60 -9.77 8.51
N SER A 105 10.58 -10.62 8.48
CA SER A 105 9.25 -10.34 9.02
C SER A 105 9.20 -10.09 10.54
N SER A 106 10.26 -10.44 11.28
CA SER A 106 10.38 -10.13 12.71
C SER A 106 10.73 -8.66 12.96
N ILE A 107 11.19 -7.95 11.94
CA ILE A 107 11.51 -6.52 12.00
C ILE A 107 10.32 -5.76 11.43
N TYR A 108 9.51 -5.19 12.32
CA TYR A 108 8.37 -4.36 11.95
C TYR A 108 8.22 -3.15 12.86
N TYR A 109 7.62 -2.09 12.32
CA TYR A 109 7.39 -0.83 13.00
C TYR A 109 5.98 -0.33 12.75
N VAL A 110 5.44 0.38 13.73
CA VAL A 110 4.10 0.95 13.68
C VAL A 110 4.20 2.45 13.84
N LYS A 111 3.51 3.17 12.96
CA LYS A 111 3.35 4.62 13.06
C LYS A 111 1.85 4.94 13.04
N ASN A 112 1.37 5.58 14.09
CA ASN A 112 0.01 6.12 14.13
C ASN A 112 -0.04 7.36 13.23
N GLU A 113 -1.15 7.51 12.48
CA GLU A 113 -1.43 8.70 11.65
C GLU A 113 -2.30 9.72 12.37
#